data_AF-A0A9X2ZJE6-F1
#
_entry.id   AF-A0A9X2ZJE6-F1
#
_cell.length_a   1.000
_cell.length_b   1.000
_cell.length_c   1.000
_cell.angle_alpha   90.00
_cell.angle_beta   90.00
_cell.angle_gamma   90.00
#
_symmetry.space_group_name_H-M   'P 1'
#
loop_
_entity.id
_entity.type
_entity.pdbx_description
1 polymer ?
#
loop_
_entity_poly.entity_id
_entity_poly.type
_entity_poly.pdbx_seq_one_letter_code
_entity_poly.pdbx_strand_id
1 'polypeptide(L)'
;MKDNSTSAKWVLLIYFLFCFYYFGVIMMTYFISYPQMSKVHENSHDYLQVFNDKMLWFSTIPSILMLISSLFLVRFYSGIFNKWLIWSSALLAIITVSTTLFIILPIHNKLPLTGFSEAIQRELLSTAMNLQILPAVFQVLIAFGLLNIYFKESKPIERWLFISVFSLSLYTWGTLYMESLVGYPMWKLIAPSEWMATRETVGLNIPVFKWVFLIPDYLPLLLLIPMFWKRPIGISRYYVAIMFVTLLWIFLITAMYFVPNIQLKLGESYSKQLIDDLNKYDFPLRGVPGLIYFATVLLMFLKIKRKETV
;
A
#
# COMPACT_ATOMS: atom_id res chain seq x y z
N MET A 1 31.13 8.42 -14.44
CA MET A 1 31.21 7.14 -13.72
C MET A 1 29.88 6.42 -13.86
N LYS A 2 29.85 5.37 -14.69
CA LYS A 2 28.67 4.54 -15.01
C LYS A 2 28.37 3.64 -13.80
N ASP A 3 27.62 4.12 -12.83
CA ASP A 3 27.23 3.29 -11.70
C ASP A 3 25.99 2.47 -12.04
N ASN A 4 26.21 1.42 -12.82
CA ASN A 4 25.24 0.35 -13.07
C ASN A 4 25.46 -0.79 -12.06
N SER A 5 26.02 -0.49 -10.88
CA SER A 5 26.28 -1.50 -9.85
C SER A 5 24.98 -2.11 -9.38
N THR A 6 25.05 -3.40 -9.05
CA THR A 6 23.97 -4.16 -8.42
C THR A 6 23.41 -3.40 -7.21
N SER A 7 24.26 -2.73 -6.44
CA SER A 7 23.89 -1.92 -5.28
C SER A 7 22.94 -0.77 -5.62
N ALA A 8 23.20 0.00 -6.68
CA ALA A 8 22.34 1.12 -7.08
C ALA A 8 20.92 0.65 -7.48
N LYS A 9 20.80 -0.53 -8.09
CA LYS A 9 19.48 -1.11 -8.43
C LYS A 9 18.69 -1.48 -7.18
N TRP A 10 19.34 -2.07 -6.19
CA TRP A 10 18.70 -2.43 -4.91
C TRP A 10 18.28 -1.21 -4.12
N VAL A 11 19.11 -0.17 -4.04
CA VAL A 11 18.75 1.09 -3.36
C VAL A 11 17.48 1.69 -3.97
N LEU A 12 17.39 1.76 -5.30
CA LEU A 12 16.19 2.24 -5.99
C LEU A 12 14.98 1.35 -5.72
N LEU A 13 15.13 0.03 -5.82
CA LEU A 13 14.04 -0.91 -5.60
C LEU A 13 13.46 -0.76 -4.18
N ILE A 14 14.32 -0.71 -3.17
CA ILE A 14 13.92 -0.58 -1.76
C ILE A 14 13.24 0.77 -1.54
N TYR A 15 13.77 1.85 -2.11
CA TYR A 15 13.13 3.17 -2.06
C TYR A 15 11.72 3.14 -2.66
N PHE A 16 11.55 2.59 -3.87
CA PHE A 16 10.25 2.53 -4.51
C PHE A 16 9.27 1.63 -3.74
N LEU A 17 9.73 0.48 -3.26
CA LEU A 17 8.95 -0.44 -2.44
C LEU A 17 8.34 0.30 -1.25
N PHE A 18 9.16 0.92 -0.41
CA PHE A 18 8.64 1.59 0.79
C PHE A 18 7.85 2.86 0.48
N CYS A 19 8.20 3.60 -0.57
CA CYS A 19 7.45 4.80 -0.98
C CYS A 19 6.00 4.47 -1.39
N PHE A 20 5.82 3.50 -2.30
CA PHE A 20 4.48 3.12 -2.76
C PHE A 20 3.71 2.33 -1.70
N TYR A 21 4.37 1.41 -0.99
CA TYR A 21 3.76 0.65 0.12
C TYR A 21 3.22 1.60 1.19
N TYR A 22 4.04 2.52 1.68
CA TYR A 22 3.65 3.45 2.74
C TYR A 22 2.52 4.36 2.27
N PHE A 23 2.54 4.80 1.00
CA PHE A 23 1.43 5.55 0.43
C PHE A 23 0.11 4.76 0.48
N GLY A 24 0.12 3.46 0.17
CA GLY A 24 -1.05 2.59 0.34
C GLY A 24 -1.54 2.53 1.79
N VAL A 25 -0.62 2.35 2.73
CA VAL A 25 -0.93 2.25 4.17
C VAL A 25 -1.61 3.52 4.69
N ILE A 26 -1.07 4.71 4.40
CA ILE A 26 -1.67 5.95 4.89
C ILE A 26 -3.04 6.19 4.25
N MET A 27 -3.22 5.88 2.96
CA MET A 27 -4.51 6.05 2.30
C MET A 27 -5.58 5.16 2.95
N MET A 28 -5.27 3.89 3.24
CA MET A 28 -6.20 3.02 3.99
C MET A 28 -6.45 3.53 5.41
N THR A 29 -5.41 3.96 6.13
CA THR A 29 -5.53 4.42 7.51
C THR A 29 -6.51 5.60 7.62
N TYR A 30 -6.29 6.63 6.83
CA TYR A 30 -7.03 7.89 6.96
C TYR A 30 -8.40 7.87 6.31
N PHE A 31 -8.53 7.17 5.19
CA PHE A 31 -9.78 7.18 4.42
C PHE A 31 -10.66 5.97 4.68
N ILE A 32 -10.14 4.89 5.28
CA ILE A 32 -10.90 3.68 5.59
C ILE A 32 -10.94 3.41 7.11
N SER A 33 -9.78 3.22 7.75
CA SER A 33 -9.74 2.78 9.16
C SER A 33 -10.29 3.82 10.13
N TYR A 34 -9.95 5.10 9.96
CA TYR A 34 -10.44 6.18 10.84
C TYR A 34 -11.96 6.39 10.76
N PRO A 35 -12.59 6.46 9.58
CA PRO A 35 -14.05 6.46 9.47
C PRO A 35 -14.73 5.26 10.13
N GLN A 36 -14.10 4.09 10.15
CA GLN A 36 -14.62 2.93 10.89
C GLN A 36 -14.46 3.10 12.40
N MET A 37 -13.28 3.54 12.87
CA MET A 37 -12.99 3.76 14.29
C MET A 37 -13.99 4.67 14.98
N SER A 38 -14.45 5.72 14.29
CA SER A 38 -15.39 6.68 14.88
C SER A 38 -16.79 6.11 15.13
N LYS A 39 -17.05 4.87 14.71
CA LYS A 39 -18.32 4.16 14.92
C LYS A 39 -18.27 3.08 15.99
N VAL A 40 -17.10 2.85 16.62
CA VAL A 40 -16.91 1.83 17.65
C VAL A 40 -16.85 2.48 19.02
N HIS A 41 -17.77 2.11 19.92
CA HIS A 41 -17.88 2.70 21.25
C HIS A 41 -17.75 1.65 22.35
N GLU A 42 -18.48 0.53 22.26
CA GLU A 42 -18.60 -0.46 23.33
C GLU A 42 -17.25 -1.08 23.71
N ASN A 43 -16.51 -1.61 22.73
CA ASN A 43 -15.19 -2.21 22.96
C ASN A 43 -14.05 -1.30 22.46
N SER A 44 -14.23 0.03 22.56
CA SER A 44 -13.30 1.02 22.01
C SER A 44 -11.87 0.86 22.53
N HIS A 45 -11.68 0.54 23.81
CA HIS A 45 -10.35 0.31 24.40
C HIS A 45 -9.57 -0.79 23.66
N ASP A 46 -10.11 -2.01 23.63
CA ASP A 46 -9.46 -3.18 23.00
C ASP A 46 -9.31 -2.98 21.50
N TYR A 47 -10.32 -2.38 20.84
CA TYR A 47 -10.30 -2.08 19.42
C TYR A 47 -9.14 -1.15 19.04
N LEU A 48 -8.93 -0.08 19.81
CA LEU A 48 -7.87 0.88 19.60
C LEU A 48 -6.50 0.33 20.02
N GLN A 49 -6.45 -0.54 21.03
CA GLN A 49 -5.21 -1.24 21.42
C GLN A 49 -4.72 -2.14 20.28
N VAL A 50 -5.59 -2.97 19.70
CA VAL A 50 -5.25 -3.82 18.55
C VAL A 50 -4.81 -2.98 17.36
N PHE A 51 -5.50 -1.87 17.08
CA PHE A 51 -5.07 -0.95 16.03
C PHE A 51 -3.64 -0.46 16.25
N ASN A 52 -3.33 0.07 17.44
CA ASN A 52 -2.00 0.60 17.76
C ASN A 52 -0.90 -0.46 17.60
N ASP A 53 -1.12 -1.65 18.18
CA ASP A 53 -0.16 -2.74 18.14
C ASP A 53 0.17 -3.15 16.70
N LYS A 54 -0.85 -3.17 15.83
CA LYS A 54 -0.68 -3.51 14.42
C LYS A 54 -0.07 -2.37 13.61
N MET A 55 -0.44 -1.12 13.88
CA MET A 55 0.09 0.05 13.18
C MET A 55 1.59 0.23 13.37
N LEU A 56 2.13 -0.16 14.52
CA LEU A 56 3.58 -0.20 14.73
C LEU A 56 4.29 -0.99 13.63
N TRP A 57 3.78 -2.19 13.32
CA TRP A 57 4.40 -3.11 12.36
C TRP A 57 4.09 -2.76 10.90
N PHE A 58 2.86 -2.35 10.60
CA PHE A 58 2.42 -2.15 9.22
C PHE A 58 2.51 -0.72 8.72
N SER A 59 2.68 0.26 9.61
CA SER A 59 2.82 1.68 9.25
C SER A 59 4.11 2.29 9.79
N THR A 60 4.33 2.30 11.11
CA THR A 60 5.46 3.01 11.73
C THR A 60 6.81 2.46 11.28
N ILE A 61 7.04 1.14 11.38
CA ILE A 61 8.30 0.54 10.93
C ILE A 61 8.54 0.77 9.43
N PRO A 62 7.57 0.48 8.52
CA PRO A 62 7.72 0.79 7.10
C PRO A 62 7.98 2.27 6.80
N SER A 63 7.43 3.20 7.59
CA SER A 63 7.72 4.62 7.46
C SER A 63 9.20 4.93 7.74
N ILE A 64 9.78 4.33 8.78
CA ILE A 64 11.20 4.49 9.12
C ILE A 64 12.07 3.90 8.00
N LEU A 65 11.69 2.73 7.47
CA LEU A 65 12.38 2.11 6.34
C LEU A 65 12.27 2.96 5.06
N MET A 66 11.15 3.63 4.83
CA MET A 66 10.99 4.63 3.76
C MET A 66 11.98 5.79 3.93
N LEU A 67 12.14 6.34 5.14
CA LEU A 67 13.12 7.38 5.42
C LEU A 67 14.56 6.88 5.19
N ILE A 68 14.91 5.74 5.77
CA ILE A 68 16.25 5.14 5.62
C ILE A 68 16.57 4.92 4.13
N SER A 69 15.63 4.35 3.37
CA SER A 69 15.81 4.13 1.94
C SER A 69 15.94 5.44 1.14
N SER A 70 15.21 6.49 1.51
CA SER A 70 15.33 7.82 0.90
C SER A 70 16.68 8.47 1.19
N LEU A 71 17.21 8.32 2.41
CA LEU A 71 18.55 8.80 2.78
C LEU A 71 19.66 7.99 2.08
N PHE A 72 19.48 6.68 1.95
CA PHE A 72 20.39 5.87 1.14
C PHE A 72 20.37 6.28 -0.32
N LEU A 73 19.21 6.63 -0.86
CA LEU A 73 19.12 7.15 -2.22
C LEU A 73 19.92 8.46 -2.37
N VAL A 74 19.91 9.37 -1.40
CA VAL A 74 20.78 10.57 -1.41
C VAL A 74 22.27 10.20 -1.44
N ARG A 75 22.68 9.13 -0.77
CA ARG A 75 24.09 8.71 -0.74
C ARG A 75 24.55 7.97 -1.99
N PHE A 76 23.65 7.21 -2.62
CA PHE A 76 23.96 6.24 -3.67
C PHE A 76 23.24 6.49 -5.00
N TYR A 77 22.58 7.65 -5.19
CA TYR A 77 21.92 7.94 -6.46
C TYR A 77 22.95 8.04 -7.60
N SER A 78 22.55 7.52 -8.76
CA SER A 78 23.32 7.65 -10.00
C SER A 78 23.21 9.09 -10.54
N GLY A 79 24.29 9.58 -11.16
CA GLY A 79 24.34 10.93 -11.75
C GLY A 79 23.33 11.22 -12.86
N ILE A 80 22.57 10.21 -13.30
CA ILE A 80 21.43 10.36 -14.23
C ILE A 80 20.24 11.10 -13.60
N PHE A 81 20.15 11.12 -12.26
CA PHE A 81 19.03 11.73 -11.55
C PHE A 81 19.36 13.16 -11.16
N ASN A 82 18.35 14.03 -11.24
CA ASN A 82 18.47 15.39 -10.73
C ASN A 82 18.60 15.35 -9.19
N LYS A 83 19.69 15.90 -8.65
CA LYS A 83 19.98 15.94 -7.21
C LYS A 83 18.82 16.56 -6.42
N TRP A 84 18.19 17.60 -6.95
CA TRP A 84 17.09 18.28 -6.29
C TRP A 84 15.90 17.37 -6.07
N LEU A 85 15.55 16.49 -7.04
CA LEU A 85 14.46 15.53 -6.87
C LEU A 85 14.76 14.52 -5.75
N ILE A 86 16.01 14.05 -5.66
CA ILE A 86 16.43 13.10 -4.62
C ILE A 86 16.37 13.75 -3.24
N TRP A 87 16.91 14.96 -3.10
CA TRP A 87 16.88 15.72 -1.85
C TRP A 87 15.46 16.11 -1.43
N SER A 88 14.63 16.57 -2.38
CA SER A 88 13.22 16.85 -2.12
C SER A 88 12.48 15.61 -1.64
N SER A 89 12.71 14.44 -2.24
CA SER A 89 12.12 13.20 -1.75
C SER A 89 12.55 12.85 -0.34
N ALA A 90 13.84 13.02 0.00
CA ALA A 90 14.32 12.75 1.36
C ALA A 90 13.71 13.71 2.38
N LEU A 91 13.57 14.99 2.04
CA LEU A 91 12.93 15.99 2.88
C LEU A 91 11.45 15.66 3.13
N LEU A 92 10.70 15.26 2.09
CA LEU A 92 9.30 14.84 2.22
C LEU A 92 9.16 13.59 3.11
N ALA A 93 10.09 12.64 3.00
CA ALA A 93 10.14 11.48 3.88
C ALA A 93 10.43 11.88 5.35
N ILE A 94 11.35 12.82 5.58
CA ILE A 94 11.64 13.35 6.93
C ILE A 94 10.40 13.99 7.54
N ILE A 95 9.69 14.84 6.79
CA ILE A 95 8.45 15.49 7.25
C ILE A 95 7.43 14.42 7.66
N THR A 96 7.15 13.49 6.75
CA THR A 96 6.15 12.42 6.92
C THR A 96 6.45 11.51 8.12
N VAL A 97 7.70 11.08 8.26
CA VAL A 97 8.13 10.18 9.35
C VAL A 97 8.21 10.94 10.67
N SER A 98 8.69 12.17 10.68
CA SER A 98 8.70 13.01 11.89
C SER A 98 7.27 13.23 12.40
N THR A 99 6.32 13.53 11.51
CA THR A 99 4.90 13.61 11.88
C THR A 99 4.37 12.28 12.42
N THR A 100 4.74 11.14 11.82
CA THR A 100 4.37 9.81 12.33
C THR A 100 4.86 9.62 13.76
N LEU A 101 6.15 9.87 14.01
CA LEU A 101 6.80 9.54 15.28
C LEU A 101 6.49 10.52 16.40
N PHE A 102 6.41 11.81 16.10
CA PHE A 102 6.32 12.86 17.11
C PHE A 102 4.92 13.42 17.31
N ILE A 103 3.99 13.17 16.38
CA ILE A 103 2.61 13.67 16.48
C ILE A 103 1.62 12.51 16.51
N ILE A 104 1.61 11.68 15.47
CA ILE A 104 0.55 10.68 15.28
C ILE A 104 0.70 9.50 16.25
N LEU A 105 1.91 8.94 16.39
CA LEU A 105 2.16 7.82 17.30
C LEU A 105 1.85 8.18 18.77
N PRO A 106 2.24 9.35 19.31
CA PRO A 106 1.82 9.77 20.64
C PRO A 106 0.30 9.90 20.82
N ILE A 107 -0.43 10.35 19.79
CA ILE A 107 -1.90 10.40 19.83
C ILE A 107 -2.45 8.97 19.82
N HIS A 108 -1.98 8.12 18.90
CA HIS A 108 -2.35 6.71 18.79
C HIS A 108 -2.20 5.98 20.13
N ASN A 109 -1.03 6.08 20.77
CA ASN A 109 -0.76 5.43 22.05
C ASN A 109 -1.71 5.88 23.19
N LYS A 110 -2.35 7.05 23.08
CA LYS A 110 -3.34 7.54 24.05
C LYS A 110 -4.78 7.11 23.71
N LEU A 111 -5.05 6.72 22.47
CA LEU A 111 -6.40 6.37 21.99
C LEU A 111 -7.11 5.32 22.85
N PRO A 112 -6.47 4.23 23.32
CA PRO A 112 -7.16 3.25 24.16
C PRO A 112 -7.68 3.86 25.47
N LEU A 113 -7.04 4.93 25.97
CA LEU A 113 -7.42 5.61 27.21
C LEU A 113 -8.41 6.76 26.97
N THR A 114 -8.27 7.49 25.86
CA THR A 114 -9.05 8.70 25.58
C THR A 114 -10.24 8.47 24.65
N GLY A 115 -10.32 7.31 24.00
CA GLY A 115 -11.25 7.02 22.92
C GLY A 115 -10.91 7.77 21.62
N PHE A 116 -11.74 7.57 20.58
CA PHE A 116 -11.60 8.18 19.26
C PHE A 116 -12.74 9.16 18.97
N SER A 117 -12.67 10.35 19.56
CA SER A 117 -13.68 11.40 19.41
C SER A 117 -13.60 12.11 18.05
N GLU A 118 -14.65 12.85 17.68
CA GLU A 118 -14.66 13.66 16.45
C GLU A 118 -13.53 14.72 16.45
N ALA A 119 -13.23 15.29 17.62
CA ALA A 119 -12.14 16.26 17.76
C ALA A 119 -10.78 15.62 17.43
N ILE A 120 -10.52 14.42 17.97
CA ILE A 120 -9.31 13.65 17.70
C ILE A 120 -9.24 13.25 16.22
N GLN A 121 -10.35 12.79 15.64
CA GLN A 121 -10.41 12.44 14.22
C GLN A 121 -10.08 13.65 13.34
N ARG A 122 -10.65 14.82 13.64
CA ARG A 122 -10.40 16.06 12.90
C ARG A 122 -8.95 16.52 13.01
N GLU A 123 -8.38 16.46 14.22
CA GLU A 123 -6.98 16.78 14.47
C GLU A 123 -6.04 15.85 13.69
N LEU A 124 -6.25 14.53 13.79
CA LEU A 124 -5.43 13.54 13.10
C LEU A 124 -5.56 13.67 11.58
N LEU A 125 -6.77 13.85 11.05
CA LEU A 125 -6.98 14.00 9.61
C LEU A 125 -6.34 15.30 9.10
N SER A 126 -6.51 16.42 9.80
CA SER A 126 -5.90 17.70 9.39
C SER A 126 -4.38 17.62 9.39
N THR A 127 -3.79 17.08 10.46
CA THR A 127 -2.35 16.86 10.59
C THR A 127 -1.84 15.94 9.49
N ALA A 128 -2.50 14.80 9.28
CA ALA A 128 -2.11 13.82 8.28
C ALA A 128 -2.24 14.34 6.85
N MET A 129 -3.31 15.07 6.53
CA MET A 129 -3.50 15.65 5.19
C MET A 129 -2.33 16.56 4.82
N ASN A 130 -1.92 17.45 5.73
CA ASN A 130 -0.90 18.45 5.48
C ASN A 130 0.53 17.91 5.57
N LEU A 131 0.79 17.00 6.50
CA LEU A 131 2.15 16.59 6.86
C LEU A 131 2.48 15.13 6.53
N GLN A 132 1.53 14.34 6.05
CA GLN A 132 1.79 12.98 5.56
C GLN A 132 1.25 12.73 4.15
N ILE A 133 -0.04 12.93 3.92
CA ILE A 133 -0.69 12.60 2.64
C ILE A 133 -0.16 13.51 1.53
N LEU A 134 -0.21 14.83 1.69
CA LEU A 134 0.33 15.74 0.67
C LEU A 134 1.83 15.50 0.43
N PRO A 135 2.70 15.42 1.46
CA PRO A 135 4.10 15.06 1.26
C PRO A 135 4.31 13.71 0.56
N ALA A 136 3.56 12.66 0.93
CA ALA A 136 3.65 11.35 0.30
C ALA A 136 3.18 11.38 -1.16
N VAL A 137 2.14 12.16 -1.50
CA VAL A 137 1.72 12.39 -2.89
C VAL A 137 2.87 12.99 -3.70
N PHE A 138 3.51 14.05 -3.20
CA PHE A 138 4.65 14.64 -3.88
C PHE A 138 5.83 13.66 -3.99
N GLN A 139 6.08 12.87 -2.95
CA GLN A 139 7.12 11.85 -2.96
C GLN A 139 6.86 10.75 -4.00
N VAL A 140 5.59 10.31 -4.13
CA VAL A 140 5.13 9.38 -5.16
C VAL A 140 5.27 9.97 -6.56
N LEU A 141 4.93 11.25 -6.76
CA LEU A 141 5.14 11.93 -8.04
C LEU A 141 6.64 12.00 -8.41
N ILE A 142 7.50 12.27 -7.43
CA ILE A 142 8.96 12.20 -7.62
C ILE A 142 9.37 10.76 -7.96
N ALA A 143 8.85 9.75 -7.26
CA ALA A 143 9.14 8.34 -7.54
C ALA A 143 8.75 7.96 -8.98
N PHE A 144 7.59 8.40 -9.49
CA PHE A 144 7.21 8.24 -10.89
C PHE A 144 8.19 8.93 -11.84
N GLY A 145 8.62 10.15 -11.52
CA GLY A 145 9.64 10.87 -12.29
C GLY A 145 10.97 10.11 -12.35
N LEU A 146 11.42 9.58 -11.20
CA LEU A 146 12.63 8.78 -11.11
C LEU A 146 12.51 7.46 -11.87
N LEU A 147 11.38 6.75 -11.80
CA LEU A 147 11.12 5.56 -12.60
C LEU A 147 11.14 5.86 -14.11
N ASN A 148 10.51 6.96 -14.52
CA ASN A 148 10.47 7.39 -15.92
C ASN A 148 11.89 7.71 -16.45
N ILE A 149 12.73 8.37 -15.66
CA ILE A 149 14.15 8.59 -15.96
C ILE A 149 14.90 7.25 -15.96
N TYR A 150 14.64 6.39 -14.97
CA TYR A 150 15.35 5.13 -14.79
C TYR A 150 15.18 4.19 -15.99
N PHE A 151 13.97 4.18 -16.57
CA PHE A 151 13.57 3.37 -17.70
C PHE A 151 13.55 4.12 -19.04
N LYS A 152 14.25 5.25 -19.15
CA LYS A 152 14.20 6.12 -20.34
C LYS A 152 14.52 5.40 -21.66
N GLU A 153 15.36 4.37 -21.61
CA GLU A 153 15.76 3.53 -22.76
C GLU A 153 14.68 2.57 -23.27
N SER A 154 13.62 2.32 -22.49
CA SER A 154 12.48 1.53 -22.94
C SER A 154 11.53 2.38 -23.78
N LYS A 155 10.80 1.76 -24.73
CA LYS A 155 9.81 2.50 -25.53
C LYS A 155 8.75 3.12 -24.60
N PRO A 156 8.17 4.28 -24.94
CA PRO A 156 7.24 4.98 -24.04
C PRO A 156 6.11 4.11 -23.51
N ILE A 157 5.47 3.31 -24.38
CA ILE A 157 4.38 2.43 -23.96
C ILE A 157 4.84 1.29 -23.06
N GLU A 158 5.98 0.67 -23.34
CA GLU A 158 6.55 -0.41 -22.53
C GLU A 158 6.93 0.09 -21.13
N ARG A 159 7.51 1.29 -21.09
CA ARG A 159 7.91 1.99 -19.87
C ARG A 159 6.72 2.29 -18.99
N TRP A 160 5.69 2.96 -19.53
CA TRP A 160 4.53 3.37 -18.74
C TRP A 160 3.68 2.18 -18.30
N LEU A 161 3.53 1.14 -19.13
CA LEU A 161 2.87 -0.10 -18.70
C LEU A 161 3.56 -0.73 -17.49
N PHE A 162 4.89 -0.87 -17.54
CA PHE A 162 5.63 -1.43 -16.41
C PHE A 162 5.56 -0.53 -15.18
N ILE A 163 5.76 0.78 -15.32
CA ILE A 163 5.70 1.73 -14.21
C ILE A 163 4.33 1.67 -13.52
N SER A 164 3.23 1.67 -14.28
CA SER A 164 1.89 1.58 -13.71
C SER A 164 1.67 0.26 -12.96
N VAL A 165 2.01 -0.88 -13.57
CA VAL A 165 1.89 -2.20 -12.90
C VAL A 165 2.76 -2.26 -11.65
N PHE A 166 4.02 -1.80 -11.73
CA PHE A 166 4.98 -1.81 -10.63
C PHE A 166 4.50 -0.95 -9.46
N SER A 167 4.12 0.30 -9.71
CA SER A 167 3.65 1.23 -8.66
C SER A 167 2.36 0.76 -8.02
N LEU A 168 1.38 0.32 -8.81
CA LEU A 168 0.10 -0.18 -8.29
C LEU A 168 0.30 -1.46 -7.46
N SER A 169 1.16 -2.38 -7.89
CA SER A 169 1.45 -3.60 -7.11
C SER A 169 1.98 -3.26 -5.71
N LEU A 170 2.94 -2.34 -5.62
CA LEU A 170 3.54 -1.97 -4.35
C LEU A 170 2.59 -1.15 -3.46
N TYR A 171 1.78 -0.29 -4.07
CA TYR A 171 0.70 0.42 -3.38
C TYR A 171 -0.31 -0.56 -2.78
N THR A 172 -0.79 -1.51 -3.59
CA THR A 172 -1.75 -2.54 -3.19
C THR A 172 -1.20 -3.45 -2.09
N TRP A 173 0.11 -3.69 -2.04
CA TRP A 173 0.71 -4.40 -0.92
C TRP A 173 0.42 -3.69 0.41
N GLY A 174 0.62 -2.37 0.47
CA GLY A 174 0.29 -1.58 1.64
C GLY A 174 -1.19 -1.63 1.99
N THR A 175 -2.06 -1.48 0.99
CA THR A 175 -3.51 -1.43 1.25
C THR A 175 -4.08 -2.78 1.68
N LEU A 176 -3.65 -3.88 1.06
CA LEU A 176 -4.11 -5.24 1.35
C LEU A 176 -3.68 -5.68 2.74
N TYR A 177 -2.49 -5.30 3.18
CA TYR A 177 -2.02 -5.60 4.54
C TYR A 177 -2.79 -4.80 5.60
N MET A 178 -3.12 -3.54 5.31
CA MET A 178 -4.00 -2.76 6.19
C MET A 178 -5.37 -3.42 6.34
N GLU A 179 -5.99 -3.85 5.24
CA GLU A 179 -7.30 -4.51 5.31
C GLU A 179 -7.24 -5.86 6.06
N SER A 180 -6.29 -6.73 5.66
CA SER A 180 -6.25 -8.13 6.14
C SER A 180 -5.60 -8.30 7.51
N LEU A 181 -4.55 -7.55 7.82
CA LEU A 181 -3.72 -7.74 9.02
C LEU A 181 -4.03 -6.73 10.13
N VAL A 182 -4.74 -5.65 9.79
CA VAL A 182 -5.19 -4.63 10.75
C VAL A 182 -6.72 -4.62 10.84
N GLY A 183 -7.42 -4.43 9.72
CA GLY A 183 -8.88 -4.36 9.66
C GLY A 183 -9.58 -5.62 10.15
N TYR A 184 -9.33 -6.78 9.54
CA TYR A 184 -10.04 -8.02 9.89
C TYR A 184 -9.90 -8.45 11.37
N PRO A 185 -8.73 -8.33 12.01
CA PRO A 185 -8.60 -8.56 13.44
C PRO A 185 -9.45 -7.59 14.28
N MET A 186 -9.47 -6.30 13.90
CA MET A 186 -10.24 -5.27 14.61
C MET A 186 -11.75 -5.49 14.49
N TRP A 187 -12.24 -6.03 13.37
CA TRP A 187 -13.67 -6.30 13.16
C TRP A 187 -14.28 -7.26 14.18
N LYS A 188 -13.47 -8.13 14.80
CA LYS A 188 -13.93 -9.05 15.86
C LYS A 188 -14.36 -8.34 17.14
N LEU A 189 -13.88 -7.10 17.34
CA LEU A 189 -14.11 -6.30 18.53
C LEU A 189 -15.28 -5.32 18.34
N ILE A 190 -15.84 -5.20 17.14
CA ILE A 190 -17.01 -4.35 16.89
C ILE A 190 -18.24 -5.05 17.49
N ALA A 191 -19.03 -4.32 18.27
CA ALA A 191 -20.27 -4.83 18.82
C ALA A 191 -21.29 -5.09 17.69
N PRO A 192 -22.13 -6.13 17.79
CA PRO A 192 -23.16 -6.41 16.77
C PRO A 192 -24.09 -5.22 16.49
N SER A 193 -24.38 -4.41 17.52
CA SER A 193 -25.19 -3.18 17.44
C SER A 193 -24.53 -2.05 16.63
N GLU A 194 -23.20 -2.02 16.57
CA GLU A 194 -22.39 -0.99 15.89
C GLU A 194 -21.93 -1.41 14.49
N TRP A 195 -22.12 -2.68 14.15
CA TRP A 195 -21.58 -3.29 12.94
C TRP A 195 -22.02 -2.60 11.66
N MET A 196 -23.34 -2.40 11.50
CA MET A 196 -23.88 -1.80 10.27
C MET A 196 -23.41 -0.36 10.09
N ALA A 197 -23.44 0.44 11.16
CA ALA A 197 -22.90 1.80 11.13
C ALA A 197 -21.41 1.81 10.75
N THR A 198 -20.63 0.84 11.23
CA THR A 198 -19.20 0.72 10.91
C THR A 198 -18.96 0.23 9.47
N ARG A 199 -19.80 -0.64 8.93
CA ARG A 199 -19.66 -1.15 7.55
C ARG A 199 -20.09 -0.12 6.51
N GLU A 200 -21.11 0.68 6.81
CA GLU A 200 -21.62 1.69 5.90
C GLU A 200 -20.64 2.86 5.68
N THR A 201 -19.67 3.10 6.57
CA THR A 201 -18.68 4.16 6.36
C THR A 201 -17.68 3.85 5.25
N VAL A 202 -17.43 2.56 4.95
CA VAL A 202 -16.36 2.15 4.02
C VAL A 202 -16.69 0.90 3.19
N GLY A 203 -17.97 0.50 3.14
CA GLY A 203 -18.40 -0.70 2.42
C GLY A 203 -18.20 -0.62 0.90
N LEU A 204 -18.52 -1.70 0.20
CA LEU A 204 -18.37 -1.83 -1.26
C LEU A 204 -19.08 -0.74 -2.07
N ASN A 205 -20.08 -0.07 -1.48
CA ASN A 205 -20.82 1.02 -2.12
C ASN A 205 -20.17 2.39 -1.96
N ILE A 206 -19.15 2.52 -1.11
CA ILE A 206 -18.49 3.79 -0.82
C ILE A 206 -17.45 4.09 -1.90
N PRO A 207 -17.55 5.23 -2.62
CA PRO A 207 -16.62 5.58 -3.69
C PRO A 207 -15.16 5.55 -3.24
N VAL A 208 -14.89 6.02 -2.01
CA VAL A 208 -13.53 6.08 -1.45
C VAL A 208 -12.89 4.70 -1.36
N PHE A 209 -13.62 3.67 -0.90
CA PHE A 209 -13.11 2.30 -0.86
C PHE A 209 -12.77 1.78 -2.27
N LYS A 210 -13.59 2.10 -3.28
CA LYS A 210 -13.31 1.71 -4.66
C LYS A 210 -12.03 2.36 -5.19
N TRP A 211 -11.85 3.66 -4.95
CA TRP A 211 -10.71 4.42 -5.46
C TRP A 211 -9.40 4.16 -4.72
N VAL A 212 -9.47 3.97 -3.41
CA VAL A 212 -8.30 3.71 -2.55
C VAL A 212 -7.88 2.25 -2.61
N PHE A 213 -8.81 1.30 -2.72
CA PHE A 213 -8.51 -0.12 -2.60
C PHE A 213 -8.75 -0.90 -3.90
N LEU A 214 -10.01 -1.03 -4.32
CA LEU A 214 -10.39 -1.99 -5.36
C LEU A 214 -9.80 -1.68 -6.75
N ILE A 215 -9.83 -0.42 -7.18
CA ILE A 215 -9.31 -0.04 -8.49
C ILE A 215 -7.80 -0.26 -8.55
N PRO A 216 -6.98 0.24 -7.60
CA PRO A 216 -5.55 -0.05 -7.59
C PRO A 216 -5.20 -1.55 -7.50
N ASP A 217 -5.99 -2.35 -6.78
CA ASP A 217 -5.79 -3.80 -6.62
C ASP A 217 -5.96 -4.56 -7.95
N TYR A 218 -7.03 -4.26 -8.70
CA TYR A 218 -7.38 -5.03 -9.91
C TYR A 218 -7.03 -4.36 -11.24
N LEU A 219 -6.73 -3.07 -11.28
CA LEU A 219 -6.27 -2.40 -12.51
C LEU A 219 -5.02 -3.07 -13.12
N PRO A 220 -4.02 -3.56 -12.34
CA PRO A 220 -2.89 -4.30 -12.90
C PRO A 220 -3.29 -5.53 -13.71
N LEU A 221 -4.42 -6.19 -13.40
CA LEU A 221 -4.90 -7.35 -14.17
C LEU A 221 -5.15 -6.97 -15.64
N LEU A 222 -5.74 -5.81 -15.87
CA LEU A 222 -6.01 -5.26 -17.21
C LEU A 222 -4.72 -4.80 -17.89
N LEU A 223 -3.79 -4.21 -17.13
CA LEU A 223 -2.51 -3.72 -17.66
C LEU A 223 -1.52 -4.85 -18.01
N LEU A 224 -1.61 -5.99 -17.34
CA LEU A 224 -0.76 -7.16 -17.60
C LEU A 224 -1.04 -7.78 -18.97
N ILE A 225 -2.26 -7.64 -19.51
CA ILE A 225 -2.64 -8.11 -20.84
C ILE A 225 -1.75 -7.46 -21.93
N PRO A 226 -1.81 -6.13 -22.16
CA PRO A 226 -0.94 -5.50 -23.16
C PRO A 226 0.55 -5.63 -22.80
N MET A 227 0.90 -5.70 -21.51
CA MET A 227 2.28 -5.89 -21.07
C MET A 227 2.87 -7.23 -21.53
N PHE A 228 2.06 -8.26 -21.76
CA PHE A 228 2.55 -9.54 -22.31
C PHE A 228 3.31 -9.35 -23.62
N TRP A 229 2.79 -8.49 -24.50
CA TRP A 229 3.41 -8.13 -25.78
C TRP A 229 4.32 -6.91 -25.69
N LYS A 230 3.99 -5.94 -24.84
CA LYS A 230 4.63 -4.62 -24.72
C LYS A 230 5.38 -4.45 -23.39
N ARG A 231 6.13 -5.47 -22.97
CA ARG A 231 7.01 -5.38 -21.79
C ARG A 231 8.38 -4.78 -22.14
N PRO A 232 9.04 -4.10 -21.20
CA PRO A 232 10.44 -3.71 -21.34
C PRO A 232 11.39 -4.87 -21.65
N ILE A 233 12.47 -4.58 -22.37
CA ILE A 233 13.52 -5.56 -22.68
C ILE A 233 14.19 -6.05 -21.39
N GLY A 234 14.29 -7.37 -21.24
CA GLY A 234 14.83 -8.03 -20.05
C GLY A 234 13.76 -8.68 -19.17
N ILE A 235 12.51 -8.23 -19.28
CA ILE A 235 11.37 -8.90 -18.66
C ILE A 235 10.96 -10.09 -19.54
N SER A 236 10.96 -11.29 -18.96
CA SER A 236 10.44 -12.49 -19.61
C SER A 236 8.91 -12.49 -19.66
N ARG A 237 8.31 -13.10 -20.70
CA ARG A 237 6.85 -13.33 -20.77
C ARG A 237 6.36 -14.20 -19.60
N TYR A 238 7.23 -15.09 -19.09
CA TYR A 238 6.91 -15.93 -17.95
C TYR A 238 6.66 -15.13 -16.67
N TYR A 239 7.40 -14.05 -16.42
CA TYR A 239 7.13 -13.20 -15.25
C TYR A 239 5.78 -12.50 -15.36
N VAL A 240 5.44 -11.98 -16.55
CA VAL A 240 4.13 -11.37 -16.81
C VAL A 240 3.02 -12.41 -16.63
N ALA A 241 3.21 -13.63 -17.14
CA ALA A 241 2.25 -14.73 -16.99
C ALA A 241 2.07 -15.13 -15.53
N ILE A 242 3.14 -15.24 -14.75
CA ILE A 242 3.08 -15.54 -13.31
C ILE A 242 2.26 -14.46 -12.59
N MET A 243 2.58 -13.17 -12.79
CA MET A 243 1.82 -12.08 -12.19
C MET A 243 0.34 -12.11 -12.58
N PHE A 244 0.06 -12.37 -13.86
CA PHE A 244 -1.31 -12.44 -14.36
C PHE A 244 -2.07 -13.59 -13.72
N VAL A 245 -1.49 -14.80 -13.65
CA VAL A 245 -2.14 -15.97 -13.05
C VAL A 245 -2.36 -15.77 -11.55
N THR A 246 -1.40 -15.22 -10.81
CA THR A 246 -1.56 -14.96 -9.37
C THR A 246 -2.64 -13.92 -9.09
N LEU A 247 -2.68 -12.83 -9.87
CA LEU A 247 -3.67 -11.78 -9.68
C LEU A 247 -5.06 -12.22 -10.16
N LEU A 248 -5.13 -12.98 -11.26
CA LEU A 248 -6.37 -13.60 -11.72
C LEU A 248 -6.92 -14.56 -10.67
N TRP A 249 -6.06 -15.37 -10.03
CA TRP A 249 -6.47 -16.23 -8.92
C TRP A 249 -7.04 -15.42 -7.75
N ILE A 250 -6.35 -14.36 -7.30
CA ILE A 250 -6.83 -13.47 -6.22
C ILE A 250 -8.19 -12.87 -6.59
N PHE A 251 -8.35 -12.40 -7.83
CA PHE A 251 -9.60 -11.85 -8.33
C PHE A 251 -10.72 -12.91 -8.31
N LEU A 252 -10.47 -14.09 -8.88
CA LEU A 252 -11.45 -15.17 -8.98
C LEU A 252 -11.88 -15.67 -7.60
N ILE A 253 -10.95 -15.95 -6.68
CA ILE A 253 -11.32 -16.39 -5.34
C ILE A 253 -12.04 -15.29 -4.56
N THR A 254 -11.68 -14.02 -4.80
CA THR A 254 -12.42 -12.89 -4.21
C THR A 254 -13.85 -12.84 -4.75
N ALA A 255 -14.04 -12.89 -6.07
CA ALA A 255 -15.34 -12.78 -6.72
C ALA A 255 -16.25 -14.00 -6.48
N MET A 256 -15.69 -15.21 -6.42
CA MET A 256 -16.47 -16.46 -6.32
C MET A 256 -16.66 -16.95 -4.88
N TYR A 257 -15.76 -16.58 -3.96
CA TYR A 257 -15.82 -17.04 -2.57
C TYR A 257 -15.96 -15.90 -1.58
N PHE A 258 -14.97 -15.00 -1.48
CA PHE A 258 -14.97 -13.99 -0.40
C PHE A 258 -16.11 -12.97 -0.53
N VAL A 259 -16.41 -12.49 -1.73
CA VAL A 259 -17.50 -11.53 -1.94
C VAL A 259 -18.87 -12.15 -1.62
N PRO A 260 -19.32 -13.21 -2.30
CA PRO A 260 -20.67 -13.74 -2.10
C PRO A 260 -20.87 -14.43 -0.74
N ASN A 261 -19.87 -15.18 -0.26
CA ASN A 261 -20.07 -16.02 0.92
C ASN A 261 -19.72 -15.31 2.23
N ILE A 262 -18.91 -14.25 2.18
CA ILE A 262 -18.43 -13.56 3.38
C ILE A 262 -18.83 -12.08 3.32
N GLN A 263 -18.33 -11.30 2.37
CA GLN A 263 -18.43 -9.83 2.38
C GLN A 263 -19.87 -9.32 2.20
N LEU A 264 -20.67 -9.93 1.32
CA LEU A 264 -22.08 -9.57 1.14
C LEU A 264 -22.91 -9.88 2.39
N LYS A 265 -22.72 -11.07 2.98
CA LYS A 265 -23.40 -11.45 4.23
C LYS A 265 -23.01 -10.55 5.40
N LEU A 266 -21.72 -10.23 5.49
CA LEU A 266 -21.16 -9.23 6.41
C LEU A 266 -21.61 -7.80 6.08
N GLY A 267 -22.19 -7.56 4.91
CA GLY A 267 -22.85 -6.31 4.54
C GLY A 267 -24.32 -6.26 4.98
N GLU A 268 -24.90 -7.38 5.42
CA GLU A 268 -26.30 -7.47 5.87
C GLU A 268 -26.40 -7.59 7.39
N SER A 269 -25.47 -8.31 8.03
CA SER A 269 -25.47 -8.51 9.48
C SER A 269 -24.09 -8.84 10.03
N TYR A 270 -23.92 -8.62 11.34
CA TYR A 270 -22.71 -9.04 12.04
C TYR A 270 -22.64 -10.57 12.15
N SER A 271 -21.48 -11.15 11.84
CA SER A 271 -21.21 -12.55 12.12
C SER A 271 -19.74 -12.77 12.47
N LYS A 272 -19.49 -13.07 13.74
CA LYS A 272 -18.16 -13.41 14.25
C LYS A 272 -17.57 -14.61 13.51
N GLN A 273 -18.38 -15.62 13.21
CA GLN A 273 -17.95 -16.80 12.45
C GLN A 273 -17.43 -16.43 11.06
N LEU A 274 -18.14 -15.56 10.32
CA LEU A 274 -17.70 -15.12 8.99
C LEU A 274 -16.40 -14.30 9.06
N ILE A 275 -16.21 -13.49 10.11
CA ILE A 275 -14.95 -12.76 10.34
C ILE A 275 -13.81 -13.73 10.69
N ASP A 276 -14.08 -14.78 11.48
CA ASP A 276 -13.11 -15.83 11.79
C ASP A 276 -12.71 -16.61 10.54
N ASP A 277 -13.68 -16.99 9.69
CA ASP A 277 -13.44 -17.62 8.40
C ASP A 277 -12.63 -16.72 7.47
N LEU A 278 -12.93 -15.41 7.43
CA LEU A 278 -12.15 -14.44 6.68
C LEU A 278 -10.69 -14.43 7.14
N ASN A 279 -10.43 -14.29 8.44
CA ASN A 279 -9.06 -14.30 8.98
C ASN A 279 -8.33 -15.63 8.72
N LYS A 280 -9.04 -16.76 8.77
CA LYS A 280 -8.48 -18.09 8.57
C LYS A 280 -8.11 -18.37 7.11
N TYR A 281 -8.99 -18.00 6.17
CA TYR A 281 -8.84 -18.38 4.76
C TYR A 281 -8.21 -17.30 3.89
N ASP A 282 -8.20 -16.03 4.33
CA ASP A 282 -7.65 -14.94 3.53
C ASP A 282 -6.17 -15.14 3.17
N PHE A 283 -5.31 -15.33 4.18
CA PHE A 283 -3.88 -15.45 3.92
C PHE A 283 -3.52 -16.69 3.07
N PRO A 284 -4.04 -17.91 3.33
CA PRO A 284 -3.76 -19.05 2.47
C PRO A 284 -4.25 -18.88 1.03
N LEU A 285 -5.45 -18.31 0.84
CA LEU A 285 -6.09 -18.27 -0.49
C LEU A 285 -5.69 -17.04 -1.32
N ARG A 286 -5.45 -15.89 -0.68
CA ARG A 286 -5.10 -14.62 -1.34
C ARG A 286 -3.71 -14.13 -0.97
N GLY A 287 -3.31 -14.28 0.29
CA GLY A 287 -1.99 -13.86 0.79
C GLY A 287 -0.83 -14.59 0.12
N VAL A 288 -0.85 -15.92 0.01
CA VAL A 288 0.22 -16.70 -0.64
C VAL A 288 0.40 -16.33 -2.12
N PRO A 289 -0.66 -16.32 -2.97
CA PRO A 289 -0.57 -15.79 -4.33
C PRO A 289 -0.10 -14.32 -4.37
N GLY A 290 -0.52 -13.50 -3.42
CA GLY A 290 -0.09 -12.11 -3.27
C GLY A 290 1.41 -11.98 -3.04
N LEU A 291 2.00 -12.82 -2.18
CA LEU A 291 3.45 -12.85 -1.97
C LEU A 291 4.21 -13.21 -3.25
N ILE A 292 3.70 -14.17 -4.04
CA ILE A 292 4.30 -14.53 -5.34
C ILE A 292 4.19 -13.36 -6.31
N TYR A 293 3.03 -12.69 -6.35
CA TYR A 293 2.78 -11.51 -7.17
C TYR A 293 3.77 -10.37 -6.85
N PHE A 294 3.91 -10.02 -5.56
CA PHE A 294 4.84 -8.98 -5.12
C PHE A 294 6.31 -9.36 -5.34
N ALA A 295 6.70 -10.61 -5.05
CA ALA A 295 8.06 -11.07 -5.34
C ALA A 295 8.38 -11.00 -6.84
N THR A 296 7.41 -11.34 -7.70
CA THR A 296 7.60 -11.33 -9.15
C THR A 296 7.81 -9.92 -9.69
N VAL A 297 7.04 -8.94 -9.23
CA VAL A 297 7.19 -7.55 -9.69
C VAL A 297 8.53 -6.94 -9.27
N LEU A 298 9.04 -7.29 -8.08
CA LEU A 298 10.38 -6.91 -7.61
C LEU A 298 11.48 -7.55 -8.45
N LEU A 299 11.34 -8.84 -8.79
CA LEU A 299 12.29 -9.54 -9.66
C LEU A 299 12.31 -8.94 -11.08
N MET A 300 11.14 -8.58 -11.62
CA MET A 300 11.05 -7.92 -12.93
C MET A 300 11.82 -6.60 -12.97
N PHE A 301 11.70 -5.77 -11.92
CA PHE A 301 12.46 -4.53 -11.79
C PHE A 301 13.97 -4.77 -11.91
N LEU A 302 14.49 -5.78 -11.20
CA LEU A 302 15.93 -6.10 -11.20
C LEU A 302 16.44 -6.64 -12.55
N LYS A 303 15.55 -7.27 -13.34
CA LYS A 303 15.88 -7.92 -14.63
C LYS A 303 15.86 -6.97 -15.83
N ILE A 304 15.29 -5.77 -15.71
CA ILE A 304 15.29 -4.82 -16.82
C ILE A 304 16.73 -4.42 -17.15
N LYS A 305 17.11 -4.64 -18.42
CA LYS A 305 18.44 -4.29 -18.92
C LYS A 305 18.45 -2.81 -19.30
N ARG A 306 19.43 -2.07 -18.80
CA ARG A 306 19.82 -0.80 -19.41
C ARG A 306 20.68 -1.11 -20.61
N LYS A 307 20.42 -0.48 -21.76
CA LYS A 307 21.43 -0.44 -22.81
C LYS A 307 22.62 0.33 -22.24
N GLU A 308 23.77 -0.32 -22.18
CA GLU A 308 25.01 0.39 -21.99
C GLU A 308 25.19 1.23 -23.24
N THR A 309 24.99 2.54 -23.12
CA THR A 309 25.45 3.47 -24.15
C THR A 309 26.96 3.32 -24.22
N VAL A 310 27.44 2.69 -25.29
CA VAL A 310 28.86 2.67 -25.66
C VAL A 310 29.25 4.11 -26.00
#